data_AF-A0A1H9L2I2-F1
#
_entry.id   AF-A0A1H9L2I2-F1
#
_cell.length_a   1.000
_cell.length_b   1.000
_cell.length_c   1.000
_cell.angle_alpha   90.00
_cell.angle_beta   90.00
_cell.angle_gamma   90.00
#
_symmetry.space_group_name_H-M   'P 1'
#
loop_
_entity.id
_entity.type
_entity.pdbx_description
1 polymer ?
#
loop_
_entity_poly.entity_id
_entity_poly.type
_entity_poly.pdbx_seq_one_letter_code
_entity_poly.pdbx_strand_id
1 'polypeptide(L)'
;MITSFPHFVNHQTQILILGTMPGVVSLEKQEYYAHKRNHFWKIMYTLFGNSHISEIFEEKIKLLQSHKLGLWDVLENCERKGSLDIHIKNQKENDFESLFNEFPSIHKIIFNGKESHRYFAKKFGKIEGITYYVMPSTSPANTMSFENKLKIWSTCFQ
;
A
#
# COMPACT_ATOMS: atom_id res chain seq x y z
N MET A 1 -9.89 10.22 15.87
CA MET A 1 -9.04 10.43 14.68
C MET A 1 -8.06 9.26 14.60
N ILE A 2 -7.84 8.72 13.41
CA ILE A 2 -6.86 7.67 13.15
C ILE A 2 -5.72 8.24 12.31
N THR A 3 -4.51 7.75 12.53
CA THR A 3 -3.30 8.19 11.84
C THR A 3 -2.64 6.97 11.20
N SER A 4 -2.14 7.14 9.98
CA SER A 4 -1.36 6.14 9.27
C SER A 4 0.00 5.92 9.90
N PHE A 5 0.67 4.83 9.52
CA PHE A 5 2.06 4.59 9.89
C PHE A 5 3.01 5.42 9.01
N PRO A 6 4.29 5.54 9.41
CA PRO A 6 5.35 6.02 8.54
C PRO A 6 5.49 5.16 7.27
N HIS A 7 6.14 5.72 6.25
CA HIS A 7 6.50 4.98 5.06
C HIS A 7 7.65 4.00 5.34
N PHE A 8 7.61 2.85 4.69
CA PHE A 8 8.76 1.95 4.57
C PHE A 8 9.39 2.16 3.20
N VAL A 9 10.29 3.14 3.10
CA VAL A 9 10.99 3.55 1.87
C VAL A 9 12.47 3.77 2.21
N ASN A 10 13.33 3.51 1.25
CA ASN A 10 14.77 3.81 1.30
C ASN A 10 15.24 4.34 -0.07
N HIS A 11 16.50 4.77 -0.19
CA HIS A 11 17.04 5.32 -1.43
C HIS A 11 17.05 4.34 -2.62
N GLN A 12 16.94 3.03 -2.37
CA GLN A 12 16.88 1.99 -3.40
C GLN A 12 15.45 1.71 -3.86
N THR A 13 14.44 2.28 -3.21
CA THR A 13 13.03 2.06 -3.54
C THR A 13 12.70 2.64 -4.91
N GLN A 14 12.12 1.82 -5.78
CA GLN A 14 11.73 2.21 -7.15
C GLN A 14 10.22 2.17 -7.34
N ILE A 15 9.53 1.31 -6.58
CA ILE A 15 8.10 1.07 -6.66
C ILE A 15 7.48 1.34 -5.29
N LEU A 16 6.55 2.28 -5.22
CA LEU A 16 5.82 2.60 -3.99
C LEU A 16 4.40 2.02 -4.05
N ILE A 17 4.06 1.16 -3.09
CA ILE A 17 2.71 0.61 -2.96
C ILE A 17 1.91 1.42 -1.95
N LEU A 18 0.73 1.89 -2.36
CA LEU A 18 -0.10 2.81 -1.60
C LEU A 18 -1.48 2.22 -1.28
N GLY A 19 -1.74 1.99 0.00
CA GLY A 19 -3.10 1.78 0.52
C GLY A 19 -3.83 3.11 0.76
N THR A 20 -5.08 3.03 1.21
CA THR A 20 -5.86 4.23 1.56
C THR A 20 -5.54 4.71 2.98
N MET A 21 -5.70 3.82 3.96
CA MET A 21 -5.53 4.06 5.40
C MET A 21 -5.52 2.69 6.12
N PRO A 22 -4.68 2.44 7.14
CA PRO A 22 -4.57 1.11 7.75
C PRO A 22 -5.89 0.69 8.39
N GLY A 23 -6.31 -0.57 8.19
CA GLY A 23 -7.52 -1.11 8.82
C GLY A 23 -7.41 -1.26 10.34
N VAL A 24 -8.52 -1.56 11.02
CA VAL A 24 -8.57 -1.67 12.50
C VAL A 24 -7.51 -2.64 13.04
N VAL A 25 -7.45 -3.87 12.50
CA VAL A 25 -6.45 -4.87 12.93
C VAL A 25 -5.01 -4.43 12.63
N SER A 26 -4.81 -3.65 11.57
CA SER A 26 -3.49 -3.08 11.27
C SER A 26 -3.09 -2.05 12.32
N LEU A 27 -4.00 -1.13 12.66
CA LEU A 27 -3.78 -0.12 13.70
C LEU A 27 -3.53 -0.77 15.08
N GLU A 28 -4.27 -1.81 15.44
CA GLU A 28 -4.07 -2.54 16.70
C GLU A 28 -2.69 -3.21 16.76
N LYS A 29 -2.22 -3.77 15.64
CA LYS A 29 -0.92 -4.47 15.56
C LYS A 29 0.26 -3.57 15.22
N GLN A 30 0.02 -2.33 14.83
CA GLN A 30 1.04 -1.44 14.24
C GLN A 30 1.74 -2.07 13.03
N GLU A 31 0.99 -2.82 12.21
CA GLU A 31 1.51 -3.51 11.02
C GLU A 31 0.63 -3.21 9.80
N TYR A 32 1.26 -2.92 8.66
CA TYR A 32 0.50 -2.84 7.40
C TYR A 32 -0.13 -4.19 7.04
N TYR A 33 -1.37 -4.14 6.57
CA TYR A 33 -2.14 -5.30 6.08
C TYR A 33 -2.20 -6.50 7.05
N ALA A 34 -2.31 -6.25 8.35
CA ALA A 34 -2.18 -7.25 9.41
C ALA A 34 -3.35 -8.22 9.55
N HIS A 35 -4.50 -7.89 8.94
CA HIS A 35 -5.69 -8.75 8.99
C HIS A 35 -5.43 -10.06 8.23
N LYS A 36 -5.64 -11.23 8.87
CA LYS A 36 -5.30 -12.56 8.31
C LYS A 36 -5.91 -12.86 6.92
N ARG A 37 -7.10 -12.32 6.64
CA ARG A 37 -7.78 -12.45 5.32
C ARG A 37 -7.35 -11.41 4.29
N ASN A 38 -6.43 -10.50 4.61
CA ASN A 38 -5.88 -9.57 3.64
C ASN A 38 -4.87 -10.32 2.76
N HIS A 39 -5.05 -10.26 1.44
CA HIS A 39 -4.22 -11.00 0.50
C HIS A 39 -2.86 -10.34 0.23
N PHE A 40 -2.57 -9.14 0.75
CA PHE A 40 -1.37 -8.38 0.40
C PHE A 40 -0.09 -9.19 0.62
N TRP A 41 0.16 -9.64 1.86
CA TRP A 41 1.35 -10.41 2.17
C TRP A 41 1.41 -11.74 1.42
N LYS A 42 0.26 -12.40 1.24
CA LYS A 42 0.20 -13.62 0.44
C LYS A 42 0.63 -13.37 -1.01
N ILE A 43 0.19 -12.27 -1.64
CA ILE A 43 0.61 -11.90 -2.99
C ILE A 43 2.12 -11.61 -3.02
N MET A 44 2.63 -10.78 -2.09
CA MET A 44 4.05 -10.39 -2.09
C MET A 44 4.97 -11.60 -1.92
N TYR A 45 4.65 -12.52 -1.01
CA TYR A 45 5.44 -13.74 -0.80
C TYR A 45 5.30 -14.76 -1.92
N THR A 46 4.18 -14.79 -2.65
CA THR A 46 4.06 -15.64 -3.85
C THR A 46 4.88 -15.09 -5.02
N LEU A 47 5.00 -13.77 -5.15
CA LEU A 47 5.75 -13.15 -6.27
C LEU A 47 7.25 -13.05 -6.01
N PHE A 48 7.65 -12.79 -4.76
CA PHE A 48 9.03 -12.39 -4.42
C PHE A 48 9.69 -13.27 -3.35
N GLY A 49 8.93 -14.15 -2.70
CA GLY A 49 9.41 -14.98 -1.61
C GLY A 49 9.36 -16.47 -1.94
N ASN A 50 9.75 -17.30 -0.96
CA ASN A 50 9.71 -18.75 -1.05
C ASN A 50 8.37 -19.34 -0.55
N SER A 51 7.25 -18.66 -0.81
CA SER A 51 5.88 -19.02 -0.38
C SER A 51 5.59 -19.08 1.13
N HIS A 52 6.61 -19.04 2.01
CA HIS A 52 6.42 -18.96 3.46
C HIS A 52 6.30 -17.50 3.92
N ILE A 53 5.12 -17.09 4.38
CA ILE A 53 4.87 -15.75 4.91
C ILE A 53 5.41 -15.67 6.34
N SER A 54 6.39 -14.78 6.57
CA SER A 54 6.91 -14.54 7.92
C SER A 54 5.82 -14.00 8.84
N GLU A 55 5.84 -14.42 10.11
CA GLU A 55 5.01 -13.80 11.14
C GLU A 55 5.62 -12.49 11.67
N ILE A 56 6.94 -12.34 11.55
CA ILE A 56 7.71 -11.16 11.98
C ILE A 56 7.56 -10.06 10.92
N PHE A 57 7.02 -8.91 11.32
CA PHE A 57 6.71 -7.81 10.40
C PHE A 57 7.95 -7.24 9.72
N GLU A 58 9.05 -7.11 10.45
CA GLU A 58 10.33 -6.61 9.95
C GLU A 58 10.86 -7.47 8.80
N GLU A 59 10.67 -8.79 8.86
CA GLU A 59 11.05 -9.70 7.77
C GLU A 59 10.16 -9.52 6.53
N LYS A 60 8.88 -9.18 6.73
CA LYS A 60 7.99 -8.83 5.61
C LYS A 60 8.45 -7.54 4.93
N ILE A 61 8.87 -6.54 5.72
CA ILE A 61 9.43 -5.28 5.20
C ILE A 61 10.77 -5.52 4.47
N LYS A 62 11.66 -6.33 5.03
CA LYS A 62 12.93 -6.70 4.37
C LYS A 62 12.70 -7.37 3.01
N LEU A 63 11.69 -8.24 2.89
CA LEU A 63 11.32 -8.84 1.61
C LEU A 63 10.94 -7.78 0.57
N LEU A 64 10.16 -6.76 0.96
CA LEU A 64 9.80 -5.66 0.07
C LEU A 64 11.04 -4.86 -0.34
N GLN A 65 11.87 -4.48 0.63
CA GLN A 65 13.07 -3.66 0.39
C GLN A 65 14.11 -4.37 -0.48
N SER A 66 14.29 -5.69 -0.34
CA SER A 66 15.19 -6.46 -1.21
C SER A 66 14.75 -6.50 -2.67
N HIS A 67 13.46 -6.19 -2.93
CA HIS A 67 12.88 -6.07 -4.27
C HIS A 67 12.59 -4.61 -4.64
N LYS A 68 13.18 -3.64 -3.94
CA LYS A 68 13.02 -2.18 -4.18
C LYS A 68 11.57 -1.70 -4.09
N LEU A 69 10.76 -2.41 -3.31
CA LEU A 69 9.38 -2.08 -3.03
C LEU A 69 9.29 -1.29 -1.72
N GLY A 70 8.57 -0.17 -1.77
CA GLY A 70 8.21 0.63 -0.61
C GLY A 70 6.73 0.51 -0.28
N LEU A 71 6.37 0.87 0.95
CA LEU A 71 5.00 0.78 1.45
C LEU A 71 4.58 2.04 2.19
N TRP A 72 3.39 2.56 1.86
CA TRP A 72 2.75 3.62 2.62
C TRP A 72 1.24 3.62 2.41
N ASP A 73 0.55 4.60 2.97
CA ASP A 73 -0.84 4.93 2.68
C ASP A 73 -0.95 6.34 2.11
N VAL A 74 -2.03 6.61 1.38
CA VAL A 74 -2.29 7.94 0.82
C VAL A 74 -2.70 8.94 1.89
N LEU A 75 -3.46 8.50 2.89
CA LEU A 75 -3.96 9.37 3.95
C LEU A 75 -3.04 9.33 5.16
N GLU A 76 -2.61 10.51 5.63
CA GLU A 76 -1.88 10.69 6.89
C GLU A 76 -2.80 10.45 8.07
N ASN A 77 -3.99 11.06 8.05
CA ASN A 77 -4.99 10.94 9.10
C ASN A 77 -6.41 11.11 8.56
N CYS A 78 -7.38 10.57 9.29
CA CYS A 78 -8.79 10.77 9.02
C CYS A 78 -9.68 10.40 10.22
N GLU A 79 -10.99 10.64 10.07
CA GLU A 79 -12.02 10.04 10.91
C GLU A 79 -12.68 8.88 10.16
N ARG A 80 -12.66 7.68 10.74
CA ARG A 80 -13.30 6.50 10.15
C ARG A 80 -13.89 5.59 11.22
N LYS A 81 -15.14 5.19 11.04
CA LYS A 81 -15.76 4.11 11.83
C LYS A 81 -15.49 2.77 11.14
N GLY A 82 -14.88 1.83 11.86
CA GLY A 82 -14.49 0.53 11.29
C GLY A 82 -13.36 0.65 10.27
N SER A 83 -13.31 -0.30 9.33
CA SER A 83 -12.21 -0.43 8.36
C SER A 83 -12.59 -0.07 6.92
N LEU A 84 -13.84 0.29 6.65
CA LEU A 84 -14.30 0.54 5.28
C LEU A 84 -14.05 1.99 4.86
N ASP A 85 -13.46 2.17 3.68
CA ASP A 85 -13.10 3.49 3.15
C ASP A 85 -14.32 4.40 2.92
N ILE A 86 -15.50 3.83 2.70
CA ILE A 86 -16.77 4.60 2.58
C ILE A 86 -17.13 5.40 3.83
N HIS A 87 -16.49 5.12 4.97
CA HIS A 87 -16.71 5.82 6.24
C HIS A 87 -15.64 6.87 6.55
N ILE A 88 -14.69 7.09 5.64
CA ILE A 88 -13.63 8.10 5.79
C ILE A 88 -14.23 9.50 5.66
N LYS A 89 -13.90 10.37 6.62
CA LYS A 89 -14.22 11.79 6.66
C LYS A 89 -13.03 12.57 7.19
N ASN A 90 -13.03 13.89 6.96
CA ASN A 90 -12.05 14.82 7.51
C ASN A 90 -10.60 14.34 7.30
N GLN A 91 -10.33 13.81 6.11
CA GLN A 91 -9.04 13.21 5.78
C GLN A 91 -8.00 14.24 5.36
N LYS A 92 -6.75 13.93 5.66
CA LYS A 92 -5.55 14.64 5.18
C LYS A 92 -4.63 13.64 4.49
N GLU A 93 -4.13 13.98 3.31
CA GLU A 93 -3.14 13.19 2.58
C GLU A 93 -1.74 13.34 3.18
N ASN A 94 -0.93 12.29 3.05
CA ASN A 94 0.49 12.32 3.37
C ASN A 94 1.27 13.29 2.44
N ASP A 95 2.42 13.77 2.90
CA ASP A 95 3.28 14.65 2.12
C ASP A 95 4.13 13.87 1.11
N PHE A 96 3.57 13.68 -0.08
CA PHE A 96 4.25 13.02 -1.19
C PHE A 96 5.28 13.91 -1.89
N GLU A 97 5.18 15.23 -1.79
CA GLU A 97 6.15 16.15 -2.41
C GLU A 97 7.51 16.01 -1.71
N SER A 98 7.52 16.06 -0.38
CA SER A 98 8.73 15.81 0.40
C SER A 98 9.29 14.40 0.17
N LEU A 99 8.42 13.38 0.09
CA LEU A 99 8.84 12.00 -0.18
C LEU A 99 9.58 11.86 -1.52
N PHE A 100 9.05 12.41 -2.61
CA PHE A 100 9.68 12.27 -3.93
C PHE A 100 10.94 13.11 -4.07
N ASN A 101 11.05 14.23 -3.35
CA ASN A 101 12.29 15.01 -3.27
C ASN A 101 13.40 14.22 -2.55
N GLU A 102 13.07 13.50 -1.48
CA GLU A 102 14.03 12.68 -0.72
C GLU A 102 14.38 11.36 -1.42
N PHE A 103 13.41 10.75 -2.11
CA PHE A 103 13.53 9.45 -2.78
C PHE A 103 13.23 9.54 -4.29
N PRO A 104 14.08 10.20 -5.09
CA PRO A 104 13.84 10.43 -6.52
C PRO A 104 13.93 9.16 -7.37
N SER A 105 14.39 8.05 -6.80
CA SER A 105 14.41 6.73 -7.46
C SER A 105 13.01 6.12 -7.61
N ILE A 106 12.00 6.63 -6.89
CA ILE A 106 10.62 6.19 -7.03
C ILE A 106 10.08 6.70 -8.37
N HIS A 107 9.80 5.78 -9.28
CA HIS A 107 9.26 6.10 -10.62
C HIS A 107 7.99 5.29 -10.95
N LYS A 108 7.51 4.47 -10.01
CA LYS A 108 6.30 3.64 -10.17
C LYS A 108 5.48 3.66 -8.88
N ILE A 109 4.17 3.89 -8.99
CA ILE A 109 3.23 3.84 -7.88
C ILE A 109 2.13 2.81 -8.17
N ILE A 110 1.91 1.92 -7.20
CA ILE A 110 0.88 0.89 -7.26
C ILE A 110 -0.16 1.18 -6.17
N PHE A 111 -1.36 1.56 -6.58
CA PHE A 111 -2.48 1.79 -5.67
C PHE A 111 -3.20 0.49 -5.35
N ASN A 112 -3.28 0.17 -4.06
CA ASN A 112 -4.05 -0.95 -3.53
C ASN A 112 -5.52 -0.58 -3.35
N GLY A 113 -6.26 -0.55 -4.47
CA GLY A 113 -7.67 -0.17 -4.52
C GLY A 113 -7.91 1.17 -5.21
N LYS A 114 -9.17 1.39 -5.62
CA LYS A 114 -9.56 2.61 -6.34
C LYS A 114 -9.57 3.85 -5.44
N GLU A 115 -9.87 3.69 -4.16
CA GLU A 115 -9.97 4.80 -3.22
C GLU A 115 -8.63 5.46 -2.95
N SER A 116 -7.55 4.68 -2.76
CA SER A 116 -6.21 5.24 -2.59
C SER A 116 -5.80 6.07 -3.81
N HIS A 117 -6.01 5.55 -5.02
CA HIS A 117 -5.79 6.34 -6.25
C HIS A 117 -6.67 7.59 -6.30
N ARG A 118 -7.95 7.51 -5.94
CA ARG A 118 -8.89 8.65 -5.97
C ARG A 118 -8.43 9.78 -5.05
N TYR A 119 -8.03 9.47 -3.82
CA TYR A 119 -7.52 10.48 -2.88
C TYR A 119 -6.22 11.10 -3.39
N PHE A 120 -5.29 10.28 -3.86
CA PHE A 120 -4.00 10.75 -4.37
C PHE A 120 -4.20 11.66 -5.60
N ALA A 121 -4.92 11.20 -6.61
CA ALA A 121 -5.13 11.94 -7.85
C ALA A 121 -5.90 13.25 -7.63
N LYS A 122 -6.81 13.28 -6.64
CA LYS A 122 -7.53 14.51 -6.27
C LYS A 122 -6.59 15.60 -5.73
N LYS A 123 -5.57 15.21 -4.96
CA LYS A 123 -4.64 16.15 -4.31
C LYS A 123 -3.44 16.49 -5.18
N PHE A 124 -2.84 15.50 -5.83
CA PHE A 124 -1.54 15.63 -6.51
C PHE A 124 -1.63 15.55 -8.04
N GLY A 125 -2.77 15.11 -8.60
CA GLY A 125 -2.91 14.91 -10.04
C GLY A 125 -1.94 13.86 -10.58
N LYS A 126 -1.36 14.14 -11.75
CA LYS A 126 -0.28 13.33 -12.35
C LYS A 126 1.05 14.00 -12.09
N ILE A 127 2.02 13.21 -11.65
CA ILE A 127 3.41 13.62 -11.45
C ILE A 127 4.21 13.09 -12.64
N GLU A 128 5.03 13.96 -13.24
CA GLU A 128 5.88 13.60 -14.36
C GLU A 128 6.91 12.53 -13.96
N GLY A 129 7.22 11.61 -14.86
CA GLY A 129 8.15 10.50 -14.59
C GLY A 129 7.58 9.35 -13.75
N ILE A 130 6.38 9.48 -13.18
CA ILE A 130 5.73 8.41 -12.40
C ILE A 130 4.78 7.58 -13.27
N THR A 131 4.97 6.27 -13.26
CA THR A 131 4.00 5.31 -13.82
C THR A 131 3.01 4.85 -12.75
N TYR A 132 1.72 4.87 -13.06
CA TYR A 132 0.66 4.53 -12.09
C TYR A 132 -0.06 3.23 -12.44
N TYR A 133 -0.30 2.39 -11.43
CA TYR A 133 -1.09 1.17 -11.53
C TYR A 133 -2.18 1.18 -10.46
N VAL A 134 -3.43 0.91 -10.83
CA VAL A 134 -4.54 0.79 -9.87
C VAL A 134 -4.99 -0.66 -9.79
N MET A 135 -4.64 -1.31 -8.68
CA MET A 135 -4.88 -2.73 -8.50
C MET A 135 -6.17 -3.00 -7.70
N PRO A 136 -6.77 -4.19 -7.82
CA PRO A 136 -7.86 -4.60 -6.94
C PRO A 136 -7.41 -4.59 -5.47
N SER A 137 -8.26 -4.07 -4.59
CA SER A 137 -7.96 -4.04 -3.14
C SER A 137 -7.65 -5.44 -2.61
N THR A 138 -6.58 -5.58 -1.85
CA THR A 138 -6.20 -6.84 -1.19
C THR A 138 -7.01 -7.13 0.08
N SER A 139 -7.82 -6.17 0.53
CA SER A 139 -8.67 -6.31 1.71
C SER A 139 -9.72 -7.43 1.53
N PRO A 140 -10.24 -7.98 2.64
CA PRO A 140 -11.33 -8.97 2.60
C PRO A 140 -12.67 -8.39 2.12
N ALA A 141 -12.83 -7.06 2.10
CA ALA A 141 -14.04 -6.42 1.56
C ALA A 141 -14.15 -6.58 0.03
N ASN A 142 -13.02 -6.78 -0.65
CA ASN A 142 -13.01 -7.15 -2.06
C ASN A 142 -13.11 -8.68 -2.21
N THR A 143 -14.26 -9.16 -2.69
CA THR A 143 -14.62 -10.58 -2.81
C THR A 143 -13.92 -11.33 -3.95
N MET A 144 -13.08 -10.66 -4.75
CA MET A 144 -12.27 -11.30 -5.78
C MET A 144 -11.38 -12.39 -5.19
N SER A 145 -11.28 -13.54 -5.87
CA SER A 145 -10.44 -14.66 -5.45
C SER A 145 -8.96 -14.27 -5.36
N PHE A 146 -8.20 -15.02 -4.56
CA PHE A 146 -6.77 -14.80 -4.41
C PHE A 146 -6.04 -14.93 -5.75
N GLU A 147 -6.35 -15.96 -6.53
CA GLU A 147 -5.70 -16.29 -7.80
C GLU A 147 -5.90 -15.18 -8.83
N ASN A 148 -7.10 -14.60 -8.89
CA ASN A 148 -7.39 -13.47 -9.77
C ASN A 148 -6.68 -12.19 -9.31
N LYS A 149 -6.68 -11.91 -7.99
CA LYS A 149 -5.91 -10.78 -7.45
C LYS A 149 -4.42 -10.94 -7.77
N LEU A 150 -3.85 -12.12 -7.52
CA LEU A 150 -2.45 -12.42 -7.81
C LEU A 150 -2.11 -12.21 -9.28
N LYS A 151 -2.93 -12.74 -10.20
CA LYS A 151 -2.75 -12.59 -11.65
C LYS A 151 -2.75 -11.12 -12.09
N ILE A 152 -3.63 -10.30 -11.52
CA ILE A 152 -3.68 -8.86 -11.85
C ILE A 152 -2.50 -8.13 -11.22
N TRP A 153 -2.20 -8.40 -9.95
CA TRP A 153 -1.07 -7.77 -9.25
C TRP A 153 0.27 -8.11 -9.92
N SER A 154 0.46 -9.32 -10.45
CA SER A 154 1.72 -9.70 -11.10
C SER A 154 2.06 -8.84 -12.33
N THR A 155 1.08 -8.20 -12.97
CA THR A 155 1.33 -7.44 -14.21
C THR A 155 2.02 -6.09 -13.97
N CYS A 156 2.03 -5.57 -12.73
CA CYS A 156 2.60 -4.25 -12.42
C CYS A 156 4.06 -4.29 -11.93
N PHE A 157 4.59 -5.49 -11.67
CA PHE A 157 5.96 -5.70 -11.17
C PHE A 157 6.99 -6.06 -12.26
N GLN A 158 6.57 -6.09 -13.53
CA GLN A 158 7.47 -6.23 -14.68
C GLN A 158 8.28 -4.95 -14.91
#